data_AF-A0A0D2CDH6-F1
#
_entry.id   AF-A0A0D2CDH6-F1
#
_cell.length_a   1.000
_cell.length_b   1.000
_cell.length_c   1.000
_cell.angle_alpha   90.00
_cell.angle_beta   90.00
_cell.angle_gamma   90.00
#
_symmetry.space_group_name_H-M   'P 1'
#
loop_
_entity.id
_entity.type
_entity.pdbx_description
1 polymer ?
#
loop_
_entity_poly.entity_id
_entity_poly.type
_entity_poly.pdbx_seq_one_letter_code
_entity_poly.pdbx_strand_id
1 'polypeptide(L)'
;MFPVRLDMPICAPSKSSRQTLANSGTLLGLAPYTESLARLSSPPLLGQLRERELVKKEIWSVTLLDTETGILSLSGTIAKEFEEAKLRGEIELKHVGNPLATSDWVDGEVDTQLTFLIPPDAPWDKHFKWTEVQGATGWWTALMKGVWINGAKVLKNQPVIFDINTPFILAPPIGAKRFYESIGGTKRLPRPYDNFFAFPCLNRANVAFEIGGWNFPTMHGEGTSADALYGPAGGSFSLGKVADGTGYCVGSVVETRMGLRREWMESGVKDMWVLGEPFFRGLGVVFDVGEGRVGVRTY
;
A
#
# COMPACT_ATOMS: atom_id res chain seq x y z
N MET A 1 -27.91 18.53 -11.88
CA MET A 1 -26.66 17.87 -12.32
C MET A 1 -27.04 16.85 -13.36
N PHE A 2 -26.53 16.96 -14.59
CA PHE A 2 -26.84 15.98 -15.64
C PHE A 2 -26.05 14.69 -15.40
N PRO A 3 -26.63 13.51 -15.66
CA PRO A 3 -25.91 12.25 -15.54
C PRO A 3 -24.72 12.23 -16.49
N VAL A 4 -23.55 11.86 -15.97
CA VAL A 4 -22.33 11.75 -16.75
C VAL A 4 -22.15 10.31 -17.21
N ARG A 5 -21.99 10.14 -18.52
CA ARG A 5 -21.73 8.83 -19.13
C ARG A 5 -20.22 8.57 -19.17
N LEU A 6 -19.80 7.46 -18.57
CA LEU A 6 -18.45 6.92 -18.64
C LEU A 6 -18.45 5.66 -19.50
N ASP A 7 -17.38 5.47 -20.28
CA ASP A 7 -17.17 4.30 -21.11
C ASP A 7 -16.29 3.30 -20.37
N MET A 8 -16.87 2.15 -20.05
CA MET A 8 -16.20 1.07 -19.34
C MET A 8 -16.22 -0.20 -20.21
N PRO A 9 -15.06 -0.79 -20.53
CA PRO A 9 -15.01 -2.02 -21.28
C PRO A 9 -15.54 -3.18 -20.43
N ILE A 10 -16.35 -4.04 -21.05
CA ILE A 10 -16.84 -5.27 -20.42
C ILE A 10 -15.91 -6.42 -20.81
N CYS A 11 -15.34 -7.09 -19.80
CA CYS A 11 -14.52 -8.28 -20.01
C CYS A 11 -15.30 -9.53 -19.60
N ALA A 12 -15.33 -10.54 -20.47
CA ALA A 12 -15.85 -11.87 -20.16
C ALA A 12 -14.66 -12.86 -20.05
N PRO A 13 -14.09 -13.07 -18.85
CA PRO A 13 -12.98 -14.00 -18.68
C PRO A 13 -13.42 -15.43 -19.04
N SER A 14 -12.49 -16.26 -19.50
CA SER A 14 -12.78 -17.69 -19.74
C SER A 14 -13.20 -18.36 -18.44
N LYS A 15 -14.04 -19.42 -18.49
CA LYS A 15 -14.44 -20.15 -17.27
C LYS A 15 -13.25 -20.72 -16.48
N SER A 16 -12.14 -20.98 -17.17
CA SER A 16 -10.87 -21.48 -16.60
C SER A 16 -9.96 -20.40 -16.01
N SER A 17 -10.30 -19.12 -16.19
CA SER A 17 -9.51 -17.98 -15.73
C SER A 17 -9.60 -17.86 -14.21
N ARG A 18 -8.48 -17.60 -13.52
CA ARG A 18 -8.48 -17.37 -12.06
C ARG A 18 -9.31 -16.15 -11.66
N GLN A 19 -9.56 -15.22 -12.59
CA GLN A 19 -10.41 -14.06 -12.40
C GLN A 19 -11.87 -14.45 -12.10
N THR A 20 -12.32 -15.67 -12.46
CA THR A 20 -13.65 -16.17 -12.06
C THR A 20 -13.76 -16.51 -10.57
N LEU A 21 -12.63 -16.58 -9.87
CA LEU A 21 -12.55 -16.81 -8.42
C LEU A 21 -12.52 -15.50 -7.62
N ALA A 22 -12.48 -14.34 -8.28
CA ALA A 22 -12.46 -13.06 -7.60
C ALA A 22 -13.84 -12.75 -6.99
N ASN A 23 -13.84 -12.23 -5.75
CA ASN A 23 -15.07 -11.79 -5.08
C ASN A 23 -15.77 -10.64 -5.83
N SER A 24 -15.01 -9.88 -6.63
CA SER A 24 -15.51 -8.84 -7.52
C SER A 24 -15.23 -9.23 -8.97
N GLY A 25 -16.23 -9.07 -9.84
CA GLY A 25 -16.08 -9.22 -11.29
C GLY A 25 -15.47 -8.00 -11.99
N THR A 26 -15.08 -6.96 -11.24
CA THR A 26 -14.64 -5.67 -11.80
C THR A 26 -13.21 -5.34 -11.40
N LEU A 27 -12.42 -4.92 -12.37
CA LEU A 27 -11.09 -4.34 -12.18
C LEU A 27 -11.10 -2.90 -12.69
N LEU A 28 -10.64 -1.97 -11.87
CA LEU A 28 -10.51 -0.58 -12.25
C LEU A 28 -9.03 -0.23 -12.44
N GLY A 29 -8.63 0.04 -13.69
CA GLY A 29 -7.27 0.46 -14.01
C GLY A 29 -7.03 1.92 -13.63
N LEU A 30 -6.13 2.17 -12.69
CA LEU A 30 -5.74 3.51 -12.21
C LEU A 30 -4.28 3.87 -12.54
N ALA A 31 -3.66 3.11 -13.44
CA ALA A 31 -2.33 3.43 -13.97
C ALA A 31 -2.41 4.59 -14.98
N PRO A 32 -1.33 5.37 -15.18
CA PRO A 32 -1.26 6.36 -16.24
C PRO A 32 -1.46 5.66 -17.58
N TYR A 33 -2.34 6.21 -18.40
CA TYR A 33 -2.63 5.60 -19.71
C TYR A 33 -1.45 5.78 -20.65
N THR A 34 -0.96 4.66 -21.18
CA THR A 34 0.01 4.63 -22.25
C THR A 34 -0.44 3.60 -23.27
N GLU A 35 -0.23 3.88 -24.55
CA GLU A 35 -0.59 2.96 -25.64
C GLU A 35 0.10 1.59 -25.48
N SER A 36 1.24 1.53 -24.80
CA SER A 36 1.99 0.29 -24.57
C SER A 36 1.40 -0.63 -23.50
N LEU A 37 0.67 -0.08 -22.51
CA LEU A 37 0.10 -0.88 -21.41
C LEU A 37 -1.42 -1.02 -21.50
N ALA A 38 -2.09 -0.06 -22.13
CA ALA A 38 -3.51 -0.13 -22.37
C ALA A 38 -3.81 -1.27 -23.35
N ARG A 39 -4.48 -2.31 -22.85
CA ARG A 39 -4.99 -3.40 -23.69
C ARG A 39 -6.37 -3.12 -24.27
N LEU A 40 -6.97 -2.00 -23.86
CA LEU A 40 -8.34 -1.62 -24.17
C LEU A 40 -8.28 -0.27 -24.88
N SER A 41 -9.13 -0.10 -25.89
CA SER A 41 -9.26 1.15 -26.64
C SER A 41 -10.04 2.24 -25.90
N SER A 42 -10.67 1.90 -24.77
CA SER A 42 -11.41 2.85 -23.93
C SER A 42 -10.46 3.83 -23.25
N PRO A 43 -10.81 5.13 -23.18
CA PRO A 43 -10.02 6.10 -22.42
C PRO A 43 -9.95 5.73 -20.92
N PRO A 44 -8.87 6.09 -20.21
CA PRO A 44 -8.73 5.80 -18.77
C PRO A 44 -9.78 6.56 -17.95
N LEU A 45 -10.23 6.01 -16.83
CA LEU A 45 -11.26 6.63 -15.98
C LEU A 45 -10.90 8.07 -15.59
N LEU A 46 -9.69 8.31 -15.09
CA LEU A 46 -9.28 9.66 -14.67
C LEU A 46 -9.29 10.66 -15.83
N GLY A 47 -8.87 10.22 -17.02
CA GLY A 47 -8.95 11.03 -18.23
C GLY A 47 -10.40 11.37 -18.60
N GLN A 48 -11.30 10.39 -18.56
CA GLN A 48 -12.73 10.60 -18.83
C GLN A 48 -13.38 11.57 -17.83
N LEU A 49 -13.00 11.50 -16.55
CA LEU A 49 -13.48 12.41 -15.52
C LEU A 49 -12.94 13.83 -15.74
N ARG A 50 -11.66 13.96 -16.11
CA ARG A 50 -11.01 15.26 -16.37
C ARG A 50 -11.62 15.96 -17.58
N GLU A 51 -11.81 15.23 -18.69
CA GLU A 51 -12.42 15.76 -19.92
C GLU A 51 -13.82 16.32 -19.71
N ARG A 52 -14.53 15.85 -18.68
CA ARG A 52 -15.88 16.27 -18.32
C ARG A 52 -15.90 17.26 -17.15
N GLU A 53 -14.74 17.79 -16.77
CA GLU A 53 -14.56 18.77 -15.69
C GLU A 53 -15.09 18.29 -14.33
N LEU A 54 -15.19 16.97 -14.12
CA LEU A 54 -15.63 16.39 -12.85
C LEU A 54 -14.50 16.32 -11.82
N VAL A 55 -13.25 16.34 -12.30
CA VAL A 55 -12.05 16.32 -11.47
C VAL A 55 -11.12 17.43 -11.90
N LYS A 56 -10.54 18.12 -10.92
CA LYS A 56 -9.59 19.23 -11.17
C LYS A 56 -8.17 18.74 -11.33
N LYS A 57 -7.86 17.57 -10.76
CA LYS A 57 -6.52 16.98 -10.73
C LYS A 57 -6.61 15.51 -11.07
N GLU A 58 -5.66 15.02 -11.87
CA GLU A 58 -5.51 13.60 -12.15
C GLU A 58 -4.73 12.91 -11.05
N ILE A 59 -5.28 12.98 -9.83
CA ILE A 59 -4.75 12.26 -8.69
C ILE A 59 -5.76 11.21 -8.24
N TRP A 60 -5.26 10.14 -7.67
CA TRP A 60 -6.08 9.22 -6.89
C TRP A 60 -5.31 8.78 -5.66
N SER A 61 -6.04 8.42 -4.61
CA SER A 61 -5.44 7.95 -3.38
C SER A 61 -6.15 6.73 -2.87
N VAL A 62 -5.41 5.88 -2.18
CA VAL A 62 -5.94 4.71 -1.51
C VAL A 62 -5.45 4.64 -0.07
N THR A 63 -6.35 4.27 0.82
CA THR A 63 -6.06 3.97 2.23
C THR A 63 -6.77 2.68 2.58
N LEU A 64 -6.02 1.68 3.03
CA LEU A 64 -6.59 0.44 3.55
C LEU A 64 -6.86 0.63 5.04
N LEU A 65 -8.12 0.45 5.44
CA LEU A 65 -8.54 0.58 6.83
C LEU A 65 -8.36 -0.76 7.56
N ASP A 66 -8.63 -1.86 6.85
CA ASP A 66 -8.43 -3.22 7.33
C ASP A 66 -8.23 -4.17 6.13
N THR A 67 -8.39 -5.48 6.33
CA THR A 67 -8.20 -6.51 5.29
C THR A 67 -9.32 -6.57 4.25
N GLU A 68 -10.47 -5.95 4.52
CA GLU A 68 -11.70 -6.00 3.71
C GLU A 68 -12.17 -4.61 3.25
N THR A 69 -11.79 -3.56 3.97
CA THR A 69 -12.27 -2.20 3.73
C THR A 69 -11.12 -1.22 3.47
N GLY A 70 -11.43 -0.24 2.64
CA GLY A 70 -10.51 0.82 2.28
C GLY A 70 -11.25 1.94 1.56
N ILE A 71 -10.58 3.08 1.45
CA ILE A 71 -11.12 4.26 0.77
C ILE A 71 -10.30 4.52 -0.47
N LEU A 72 -10.98 4.53 -1.61
CA LEU A 72 -10.47 5.05 -2.87
C LEU A 72 -11.01 6.47 -3.06
N SER A 73 -10.12 7.45 -3.19
CA SER A 73 -10.48 8.82 -3.54
C SER A 73 -9.97 9.16 -4.93
N LEU A 74 -10.82 9.80 -5.73
CA LEU A 74 -10.46 10.32 -7.05
C LEU A 74 -10.41 11.85 -6.96
N SER A 75 -9.39 12.48 -7.55
CA SER A 75 -9.15 13.93 -7.52
C SER A 75 -8.86 14.54 -6.14
N GLY A 76 -8.55 13.71 -5.15
CA GLY A 76 -8.35 14.16 -3.78
C GLY A 76 -7.71 13.09 -2.90
N THR A 77 -7.65 13.39 -1.61
CA THR A 77 -7.12 12.51 -0.56
C THR A 77 -8.02 12.63 0.66
N ILE A 78 -8.08 11.59 1.50
CA ILE A 78 -8.78 11.63 2.80
C ILE A 78 -7.94 12.23 3.94
N ALA A 79 -6.83 12.90 3.62
CA ALA A 79 -5.83 13.33 4.59
C ALA A 79 -6.41 14.21 5.69
N LYS A 80 -7.38 15.08 5.35
CA LYS A 80 -8.00 16.00 6.29
C LYS A 80 -9.06 15.30 7.12
N GLU A 81 -9.93 14.55 6.46
CA GLU A 81 -11.02 13.79 7.07
C GLU A 81 -10.48 12.76 8.07
N PHE A 82 -9.33 12.15 7.76
CA PHE A 82 -8.66 11.24 8.67
C PHE A 82 -8.14 11.95 9.93
N GLU A 83 -7.44 13.08 9.79
CA GLU A 83 -6.95 13.83 10.95
C GLU A 83 -8.10 14.36 11.82
N GLU A 84 -9.17 14.84 11.20
CA GLU A 84 -10.38 15.26 11.90
C GLU A 84 -10.98 14.12 12.74
N ALA A 85 -11.17 12.94 12.12
CA ALA A 85 -11.70 11.76 12.81
C ALA A 85 -10.80 11.30 13.96
N LYS A 86 -9.47 11.33 13.76
CA LYS A 86 -8.48 10.98 14.77
C LYS A 86 -8.52 11.93 15.96
N LEU A 87 -8.46 13.24 15.71
CA LEU A 87 -8.53 14.26 16.75
C LEU A 87 -9.82 14.18 17.54
N ARG A 88 -10.96 14.04 16.84
CA ARG A 88 -12.27 13.88 17.46
C ARG A 88 -12.27 12.67 18.40
N GLY A 89 -11.82 11.50 17.91
CA GLY A 89 -11.74 10.29 18.72
C GLY A 89 -10.86 10.47 19.97
N GLU A 90 -9.68 11.09 19.84
CA GLU A 90 -8.78 11.37 20.97
C GLU A 90 -9.41 12.33 21.98
N ILE A 91 -10.07 13.39 21.52
CA ILE A 91 -10.73 14.39 22.38
C ILE A 91 -11.92 13.76 23.11
N GLU A 92 -12.79 13.04 22.39
CA GLU A 92 -13.94 12.35 22.97
C GLU A 92 -13.49 11.32 24.02
N LEU A 93 -12.50 10.48 23.69
CA LEU A 93 -11.95 9.48 24.62
C LEU A 93 -11.37 10.09 25.89
N LYS A 94 -10.66 11.22 25.76
CA LYS A 94 -10.05 11.92 26.91
C LYS A 94 -11.10 12.55 27.84
N HIS A 95 -12.28 12.88 27.31
CA HIS A 95 -13.32 13.59 28.05
C HIS A 95 -14.59 12.75 28.27
N VAL A 96 -14.51 11.42 28.10
CA VAL A 96 -15.62 10.51 28.41
C VAL A 96 -16.09 10.73 29.85
N GLY A 97 -17.39 10.99 30.02
CA GLY A 97 -18.00 11.23 31.33
C GLY A 97 -17.84 12.66 31.86
N ASN A 98 -17.20 13.57 31.12
CA ASN A 98 -17.17 14.99 31.47
C ASN A 98 -18.45 15.68 30.98
N PRO A 99 -19.32 16.19 31.87
CA PRO A 99 -20.56 16.85 31.47
C PRO A 99 -20.36 18.17 30.72
N LEU A 100 -19.14 18.73 30.73
CA LEU A 100 -18.79 19.95 29.99
C LEU A 100 -18.36 19.68 28.54
N ALA A 101 -18.05 18.43 28.19
CA ALA A 101 -17.64 18.04 26.84
C ALA A 101 -18.87 17.76 25.97
N THR A 102 -19.58 18.82 25.60
CA THR A 102 -20.69 18.74 24.63
C THR A 102 -20.16 18.53 23.21
N SER A 103 -21.02 18.10 22.27
CA SER A 103 -20.64 17.95 20.86
C SER A 103 -20.05 19.25 20.29
N ASP A 104 -20.69 20.39 20.54
CA ASP A 104 -20.23 21.70 20.05
C ASP A 104 -18.85 22.07 20.61
N TRP A 105 -18.57 21.70 21.87
CA TRP A 105 -17.26 21.91 22.47
C TRP A 105 -16.20 21.02 21.83
N VAL A 106 -16.52 19.74 21.60
CA VAL A 106 -15.62 18.82 20.88
C VAL A 106 -15.34 19.34 19.48
N ASP A 107 -16.36 19.80 18.75
CA ASP A 107 -16.22 20.37 17.41
C ASP A 107 -15.26 21.57 17.42
N GLY A 108 -15.40 22.48 18.40
CA GLY A 108 -14.51 23.63 18.55
C GLY A 108 -13.05 23.26 18.85
N GLU A 109 -12.82 22.24 19.68
CA GLU A 109 -11.49 21.73 19.98
C GLU A 109 -10.86 21.02 18.77
N VAL A 110 -11.65 20.21 18.06
CA VAL A 110 -11.22 19.54 16.82
C VAL A 110 -10.83 20.58 15.78
N ASP A 111 -11.67 21.59 15.53
CA ASP A 111 -11.38 22.65 14.55
C ASP A 111 -10.11 23.42 14.90
N THR A 112 -9.91 23.73 16.18
CA THR A 112 -8.72 24.45 16.65
C THR A 112 -7.44 23.63 16.40
N GLN A 113 -7.46 22.35 16.75
CA GLN A 113 -6.30 21.45 16.56
C GLN A 113 -6.08 21.11 15.08
N LEU A 114 -7.16 20.90 14.33
CA LEU A 114 -7.10 20.59 12.90
C LEU A 114 -6.55 21.78 12.11
N THR A 115 -6.96 23.01 12.43
CA THR A 115 -6.42 24.23 11.81
C THR A 115 -4.93 24.39 12.08
N PHE A 116 -4.45 23.96 13.26
CA PHE A 116 -3.02 23.96 13.58
C PHE A 116 -2.24 22.90 12.78
N LEU A 117 -2.78 21.68 12.66
CA LEU A 117 -2.13 20.56 11.96
C LEU A 117 -2.19 20.68 10.43
N ILE A 118 -3.34 21.11 9.91
CA ILE A 118 -3.65 21.31 8.50
C ILE A 118 -4.23 22.72 8.36
N PRO A 119 -3.37 23.76 8.26
CA PRO A 119 -3.84 25.10 7.98
C PRO A 119 -4.70 25.14 6.71
N PRO A 120 -5.79 25.91 6.65
CA PRO A 120 -6.69 25.95 5.49
C PRO A 120 -5.98 26.27 4.17
N ASP A 121 -4.92 27.09 4.25
CA ASP A 121 -4.10 27.51 3.11
C ASP A 121 -2.88 26.60 2.87
N ALA A 122 -2.69 25.55 3.67
CA ALA A 122 -1.60 24.62 3.49
C ALA A 122 -1.85 23.76 2.25
N PRO A 123 -0.87 23.66 1.33
CA PRO A 123 -0.96 22.73 0.22
C PRO A 123 -1.09 21.29 0.73
N TRP A 124 -2.15 20.59 0.30
CA TRP A 124 -2.46 19.20 0.68
C TRP A 124 -1.28 18.23 0.45
N ASP A 125 -0.41 18.53 -0.52
CA ASP A 125 0.73 17.69 -0.89
C ASP A 125 1.86 17.73 0.15
N LYS A 126 1.94 18.75 0.99
CA LYS A 126 2.94 18.82 2.08
C LYS A 126 2.77 17.73 3.14
N HIS A 127 1.58 17.12 3.22
CA HIS A 127 1.30 16.04 4.16
C HIS A 127 1.83 14.67 3.70
N PHE A 128 2.38 14.59 2.49
CA PHE A 128 2.90 13.37 1.90
C PHE A 128 4.41 13.45 1.68
N LYS A 129 5.08 12.29 1.75
CA LYS A 129 6.46 12.14 1.29
C LYS A 129 6.44 11.62 -0.13
N TRP A 130 7.02 12.41 -1.03
CA TRP A 130 6.93 12.17 -2.47
C TRP A 130 8.16 11.48 -3.00
N THR A 131 7.94 10.53 -3.90
CA THR A 131 8.95 10.00 -4.81
C THR A 131 8.50 10.21 -6.24
N GLU A 132 9.43 10.58 -7.10
CA GLU A 132 9.17 10.66 -8.54
C GLU A 132 8.95 9.26 -9.11
N VAL A 133 8.01 9.17 -10.04
CA VAL A 133 7.82 7.99 -10.88
C VAL A 133 8.96 7.95 -11.89
N GLN A 134 9.62 6.80 -11.98
CA GLN A 134 10.73 6.58 -12.90
C GLN A 134 10.77 5.11 -13.33
N GLY A 135 11.06 4.89 -14.60
CA GLY A 135 11.07 3.56 -15.20
C GLY A 135 10.27 3.53 -16.49
N ALA A 136 9.61 2.42 -16.75
CA ALA A 136 8.78 2.27 -17.93
C ALA A 136 7.52 3.15 -17.83
N THR A 137 7.25 3.92 -18.88
CA THR A 137 6.07 4.79 -18.96
C THR A 137 4.79 4.00 -18.72
N GLY A 138 3.86 4.58 -17.95
CA GLY A 138 2.58 3.96 -17.62
C GLY A 138 2.60 3.06 -16.39
N TRP A 139 3.77 2.79 -15.80
CA TRP A 139 3.86 2.06 -14.54
C TRP A 139 4.07 3.01 -13.37
N TRP A 140 3.45 2.69 -12.22
CA TRP A 140 3.76 3.30 -10.94
C TRP A 140 5.09 2.76 -10.38
N THR A 141 6.17 3.05 -11.09
CA THR A 141 7.52 2.61 -10.77
C THR A 141 8.32 3.72 -10.11
N ALA A 142 9.15 3.40 -9.11
CA ALA A 142 10.03 4.37 -8.46
C ALA A 142 11.34 3.70 -8.01
N LEU A 143 12.23 4.49 -7.41
CA LEU A 143 13.41 3.99 -6.71
C LEU A 143 13.19 3.99 -5.20
N MET A 144 13.08 2.80 -4.62
CA MET A 144 13.10 2.63 -3.17
C MET A 144 14.54 2.74 -2.68
N LYS A 145 14.85 3.82 -1.95
CA LYS A 145 16.24 4.16 -1.57
C LYS A 145 16.85 3.17 -0.57
N GLY A 146 16.01 2.48 0.19
CA GLY A 146 16.46 1.50 1.18
C GLY A 146 15.37 0.57 1.66
N VAL A 147 15.79 -0.64 2.02
CA VAL A 147 15.00 -1.57 2.85
C VAL A 147 15.71 -1.67 4.18
N TRP A 148 14.96 -1.52 5.26
CA TRP A 148 15.48 -1.46 6.62
C TRP A 148 14.88 -2.58 7.46
N ILE A 149 15.73 -3.25 8.23
CA ILE A 149 15.35 -4.29 9.20
C ILE A 149 15.95 -3.89 10.54
N ASN A 150 15.11 -3.74 11.56
CA ASN A 150 15.52 -3.37 12.92
C ASN A 150 16.42 -2.12 12.97
N GLY A 151 16.11 -1.11 12.14
CA GLY A 151 16.88 0.13 12.06
C GLY A 151 18.17 0.05 11.24
N ALA A 152 18.55 -1.11 10.71
CA ALA A 152 19.69 -1.27 9.82
C ALA A 152 19.26 -1.31 8.35
N LYS A 153 19.91 -0.53 7.48
CA LYS A 153 19.64 -0.55 6.03
C LYS A 153 20.31 -1.77 5.40
N VAL A 154 19.52 -2.74 4.96
CA VAL A 154 19.99 -4.05 4.43
C VAL A 154 20.08 -4.09 2.91
N LEU A 155 19.29 -3.24 2.23
CA LEU A 155 19.31 -3.07 0.77
C LEU A 155 19.26 -1.59 0.43
N LYS A 156 19.78 -1.22 -0.74
CA LYS A 156 19.86 0.17 -1.23
C LYS A 156 19.39 0.23 -2.68
N ASN A 157 18.74 1.32 -3.06
CA ASN A 157 18.41 1.65 -4.46
C ASN A 157 17.73 0.49 -5.21
N GLN A 158 16.59 0.04 -4.70
CA GLN A 158 15.81 -1.05 -5.27
C GLN A 158 14.73 -0.48 -6.20
N PRO A 159 14.66 -0.87 -7.49
CA PRO A 159 13.54 -0.49 -8.33
C PRO A 159 12.26 -1.16 -7.82
N VAL A 160 11.16 -0.42 -7.79
CA VAL A 160 9.92 -0.86 -7.16
C VAL A 160 8.70 -0.45 -7.97
N ILE A 161 7.69 -1.32 -8.02
CA ILE A 161 6.32 -1.00 -8.47
C ILE A 161 5.42 -0.90 -7.24
N PHE A 162 4.54 0.10 -7.23
CA PHE A 162 3.41 0.15 -6.30
C PHE A 162 2.19 -0.52 -6.97
N ASP A 163 1.78 -1.67 -6.45
CA ASP A 163 0.65 -2.43 -7.01
C ASP A 163 -0.20 -3.03 -5.90
N ILE A 164 -1.24 -2.31 -5.52
CA ILE A 164 -2.17 -2.72 -4.47
C ILE A 164 -2.89 -4.04 -4.76
N ASN A 165 -2.99 -4.47 -6.02
CA ASN A 165 -3.63 -5.74 -6.37
C ASN A 165 -2.74 -6.97 -6.12
N THR A 166 -1.45 -6.74 -5.84
CA THR A 166 -0.54 -7.82 -5.47
C THR A 166 -0.72 -8.13 -3.98
N PRO A 167 -1.09 -9.36 -3.57
CA PRO A 167 -1.42 -9.69 -2.18
C PRO A 167 -0.21 -9.81 -1.24
N PHE A 168 1.01 -9.67 -1.77
CA PHE A 168 2.27 -9.84 -1.04
C PHE A 168 3.25 -8.73 -1.41
N ILE A 169 4.33 -8.61 -0.67
CA ILE A 169 5.49 -7.86 -1.15
C ILE A 169 6.37 -8.82 -1.94
N LEU A 170 6.57 -8.55 -3.22
CA LEU A 170 7.40 -9.40 -4.07
C LEU A 170 8.81 -8.84 -4.14
N ALA A 171 9.78 -9.69 -3.84
CA ALA A 171 11.20 -9.35 -3.88
C ALA A 171 11.94 -10.25 -4.88
N PRO A 172 12.87 -9.72 -5.68
CA PRO A 172 13.71 -10.55 -6.54
C PRO A 172 14.57 -11.50 -5.69
N PRO A 173 15.11 -12.61 -6.23
CA PRO A 173 15.73 -13.66 -5.42
C PRO A 173 16.87 -13.18 -4.51
N ILE A 174 17.72 -12.28 -5.02
CA ILE A 174 18.82 -11.70 -4.23
C ILE A 174 18.26 -10.77 -3.13
N GLY A 175 17.22 -10.00 -3.44
CA GLY A 175 16.55 -9.11 -2.50
C GLY A 175 15.88 -9.88 -1.36
N ALA A 176 15.08 -10.89 -1.69
CA ALA A 176 14.41 -11.75 -0.72
C ALA A 176 15.42 -12.46 0.19
N LYS A 177 16.48 -13.04 -0.39
CA LYS A 177 17.52 -13.73 0.37
C LYS A 177 18.19 -12.79 1.39
N ARG A 178 18.69 -11.62 0.95
CA ARG A 178 19.35 -10.65 1.84
C ARG A 178 18.41 -10.11 2.92
N PHE A 179 17.15 -9.89 2.56
CA PHE A 179 16.11 -9.47 3.48
C PHE A 179 15.96 -10.47 4.64
N TYR A 180 15.76 -11.75 4.35
CA TYR A 180 15.56 -12.77 5.39
C TYR A 180 16.84 -13.15 6.12
N GLU A 181 18.02 -13.11 5.47
CA GLU A 181 19.31 -13.28 6.14
C GLU A 181 19.56 -12.21 7.22
N SER A 182 18.92 -11.05 7.09
CA SER A 182 18.99 -9.97 8.08
C SER A 182 18.03 -10.14 9.27
N ILE A 183 17.16 -11.15 9.22
CA ILE A 183 16.24 -11.51 10.31
C ILE A 183 16.76 -12.80 10.95
N GLY A 184 17.03 -12.75 12.25
CA GLY A 184 17.54 -13.89 13.01
C GLY A 184 16.58 -15.10 12.96
N GLY A 185 17.14 -16.29 12.71
CA GLY A 185 16.42 -17.56 12.77
C GLY A 185 15.52 -17.85 11.57
N THR A 186 15.67 -17.17 10.44
CA THR A 186 14.85 -17.44 9.25
C THR A 186 15.21 -18.75 8.56
N LYS A 187 14.24 -19.31 7.82
CA LYS A 187 14.44 -20.47 6.96
C LYS A 187 13.55 -20.39 5.73
N ARG A 188 14.05 -20.83 4.58
CA ARG A 188 13.22 -21.00 3.38
C ARG A 188 12.30 -22.21 3.57
N LEU A 189 11.05 -22.12 3.10
CA LEU A 189 10.14 -23.27 3.13
C LEU A 189 10.53 -24.31 2.07
N PRO A 190 10.27 -25.61 2.31
CA PRO A 190 10.49 -26.64 1.30
C PRO A 190 9.52 -26.50 0.12
N ARG A 191 9.85 -27.14 -1.00
CA ARG A 191 8.94 -27.23 -2.15
C ARG A 191 7.60 -27.85 -1.72
N PRO A 192 6.46 -27.39 -2.28
CA PRO A 192 6.33 -26.45 -3.40
C PRO A 192 6.34 -24.96 -3.02
N TYR A 193 6.63 -24.62 -1.77
CA TYR A 193 6.56 -23.25 -1.23
C TYR A 193 7.94 -22.58 -1.14
N ASP A 194 8.88 -22.94 -2.00
CA ASP A 194 10.29 -22.48 -1.93
C ASP A 194 10.49 -20.99 -2.24
N ASN A 195 9.42 -20.30 -2.63
CA ASN A 195 9.34 -18.86 -2.76
C ASN A 195 9.01 -18.13 -1.43
N PHE A 196 8.53 -18.87 -0.42
CA PHE A 196 8.21 -18.35 0.91
C PHE A 196 9.33 -18.62 1.90
N PHE A 197 9.38 -17.78 2.94
CA PHE A 197 10.31 -17.91 4.04
C PHE A 197 9.56 -17.84 5.36
N ALA A 198 10.06 -18.58 6.33
CA ALA A 198 9.59 -18.56 7.69
C ALA A 198 10.60 -17.84 8.60
N PHE A 199 10.09 -17.15 9.61
CA PHE A 199 10.84 -16.49 10.67
C PHE A 199 10.26 -16.90 12.04
N PRO A 200 11.01 -16.80 13.14
CA PRO A 200 10.44 -17.08 14.46
C PRO A 200 9.33 -16.09 14.79
N CYS A 201 8.13 -16.57 15.14
CA CYS A 201 6.95 -15.71 15.34
C CYS A 201 7.13 -14.64 16.42
N LEU A 202 7.97 -14.91 17.42
CA LEU A 202 8.26 -13.99 18.53
C LEU A 202 9.42 -13.02 18.23
N ASN A 203 9.95 -13.03 17.00
CA ASN A 203 11.01 -12.11 16.62
C ASN A 203 10.43 -10.71 16.36
N ARG A 204 11.02 -9.69 17.00
CA ARG A 204 10.65 -8.28 16.82
C ARG A 204 11.26 -7.70 15.55
N ALA A 205 10.97 -8.32 14.40
CA ALA A 205 11.42 -7.83 13.11
C ALA A 205 10.63 -6.57 12.73
N ASN A 206 11.29 -5.42 12.74
CA ASN A 206 10.74 -4.15 12.29
C ASN A 206 11.22 -3.87 10.88
N VAL A 207 10.30 -3.90 9.92
CA VAL A 207 10.60 -3.69 8.51
C VAL A 207 10.13 -2.31 8.10
N ALA A 208 11.02 -1.55 7.46
CA ALA A 208 10.68 -0.27 6.87
C ALA A 208 11.19 -0.15 5.44
N PHE A 209 10.38 0.52 4.61
CA PHE A 209 10.74 0.85 3.24
C PHE A 209 10.98 2.35 3.12
N GLU A 210 12.07 2.74 2.47
CA GLU A 210 12.45 4.14 2.32
C GLU A 210 11.89 4.72 1.02
N ILE A 211 10.83 5.52 1.15
CA ILE A 211 10.13 6.19 0.04
C ILE A 211 10.18 7.71 0.30
N GLY A 212 10.49 8.50 -0.73
CA GLY A 212 10.57 9.96 -0.60
C GLY A 212 11.56 10.45 0.47
N GLY A 213 12.59 9.65 0.78
CA GLY A 213 13.57 9.95 1.83
C GLY A 213 13.10 9.70 3.26
N TRP A 214 11.95 9.05 3.45
CA TRP A 214 11.40 8.70 4.75
C TRP A 214 11.29 7.19 4.93
N ASN A 215 11.59 6.70 6.13
CA ASN A 215 11.42 5.29 6.48
C ASN A 215 9.99 5.07 6.97
N PHE A 216 9.21 4.27 6.24
CA PHE A 216 7.86 3.91 6.64
C PHE A 216 7.89 2.54 7.33
N PRO A 217 7.80 2.48 8.68
CA PRO A 217 7.77 1.22 9.42
C PRO A 217 6.38 0.61 9.30
N THR A 218 6.14 -0.09 8.20
CA THR A 218 4.80 -0.59 7.87
C THR A 218 4.58 -2.02 8.38
N MET A 219 5.65 -2.75 8.68
CA MET A 219 5.54 -4.16 9.02
C MET A 219 6.30 -4.55 10.28
N HIS A 220 5.59 -5.21 11.18
CA HIS A 220 6.12 -5.77 12.42
C HIS A 220 6.00 -7.30 12.40
N GLY A 221 7.06 -7.99 12.81
CA GLY A 221 7.08 -9.45 12.94
C GLY A 221 6.28 -9.95 14.14
N GLU A 222 6.27 -9.19 15.24
CA GLU A 222 5.45 -9.48 16.41
C GLU A 222 4.03 -8.92 16.25
N GLY A 223 3.04 -9.69 16.66
CA GLY A 223 1.64 -9.26 16.71
C GLY A 223 1.27 -8.67 18.07
N THR A 224 0.01 -8.28 18.22
CA THR A 224 -0.54 -7.88 19.52
C THR A 224 -0.79 -9.09 20.43
N SER A 225 -0.98 -8.85 21.73
CA SER A 225 -1.44 -9.89 22.67
C SER A 225 -2.77 -10.52 22.23
N ALA A 226 -3.63 -9.76 21.54
CA ALA A 226 -4.87 -10.25 20.95
C ALA A 226 -4.62 -11.16 19.74
N ASP A 227 -3.64 -10.82 18.89
CA ASP A 227 -3.25 -11.67 17.74
C ASP A 227 -2.65 -13.01 18.19
N ALA A 228 -2.00 -13.03 19.36
CA ALA A 228 -1.53 -14.28 19.96
C ALA A 228 -2.68 -15.18 20.45
N LEU A 229 -3.83 -14.61 20.81
CA LEU A 229 -4.99 -15.32 21.37
C LEU A 229 -6.03 -15.71 20.31
N TYR A 230 -6.30 -14.84 19.34
CA TYR A 230 -7.41 -14.95 18.40
C TYR A 230 -7.03 -14.75 16.93
N GLY A 231 -5.84 -14.17 16.67
CA GLY A 231 -5.38 -13.86 15.31
C GLY A 231 -4.42 -14.89 14.73
N PRO A 232 -3.95 -14.69 13.49
CA PRO A 232 -2.74 -15.34 13.03
C PRO A 232 -1.58 -14.90 13.94
N ALA A 233 -0.73 -15.82 14.39
CA ALA A 233 0.44 -15.38 15.17
C ALA A 233 1.36 -14.50 14.31
N GLY A 234 1.82 -13.39 14.89
CA GLY A 234 2.72 -12.42 14.28
C GLY A 234 2.02 -11.11 13.89
N GLY A 235 2.80 -10.08 13.52
CA GLY A 235 2.27 -8.75 13.17
C GLY A 235 1.98 -8.60 11.69
N SER A 236 1.91 -7.35 11.20
CA SER A 236 1.64 -7.04 9.79
C SER A 236 2.67 -7.59 8.79
N PHE A 237 3.83 -8.06 9.26
CA PHE A 237 4.79 -8.81 8.44
C PHE A 237 4.44 -10.30 8.29
N SER A 238 3.59 -10.86 9.16
CA SER A 238 3.26 -12.28 9.21
C SER A 238 2.03 -12.62 8.36
N LEU A 239 2.13 -13.71 7.59
CA LEU A 239 1.00 -14.38 6.94
C LEU A 239 0.40 -15.50 7.82
N GLY A 240 0.89 -15.64 9.07
CA GLY A 240 0.47 -16.65 10.02
C GLY A 240 1.48 -17.77 10.24
N LYS A 241 1.13 -18.73 11.11
CA LYS A 241 2.01 -19.84 11.50
C LYS A 241 2.25 -20.80 10.34
N VAL A 242 3.47 -21.34 10.26
CA VAL A 242 3.79 -22.44 9.33
C VAL A 242 2.94 -23.68 9.66
N ALA A 243 2.86 -24.01 10.94
CA ALA A 243 1.97 -25.01 11.52
C ALA A 243 1.92 -24.81 13.04
N ASP A 244 0.92 -25.38 13.69
CA ASP A 244 0.79 -25.33 15.15
C ASP A 244 1.99 -25.95 15.85
N GLY A 245 2.40 -25.35 16.97
CA GLY A 245 3.56 -25.80 17.76
C GLY A 245 4.93 -25.52 17.16
N THR A 246 5.04 -25.07 15.90
CA THR A 246 6.35 -24.85 15.26
C THR A 246 7.11 -23.63 15.80
N GLY A 247 6.39 -22.61 16.27
CA GLY A 247 6.98 -21.32 16.65
C GLY A 247 7.46 -20.46 15.47
N TYR A 248 7.14 -20.86 14.23
CA TYR A 248 7.53 -20.17 13.00
C TYR A 248 6.33 -19.57 12.28
N CYS A 249 6.52 -18.38 11.75
CA CYS A 249 5.54 -17.61 10.99
C CYS A 249 6.05 -17.38 9.57
N VAL A 250 5.15 -17.36 8.59
CA VAL A 250 5.49 -17.11 7.18
C VAL A 250 5.53 -15.59 6.96
N GLY A 251 6.61 -15.07 6.36
CA GLY A 251 6.72 -13.63 6.10
C GLY A 251 5.97 -13.19 4.84
N SER A 252 5.50 -11.94 4.84
CA SER A 252 4.74 -11.32 3.73
C SER A 252 5.61 -10.89 2.54
N VAL A 253 6.94 -10.93 2.69
CA VAL A 253 7.90 -10.75 1.59
C VAL A 253 8.16 -12.09 0.92
N VAL A 254 7.78 -12.22 -0.34
CA VAL A 254 7.83 -13.47 -1.11
C VAL A 254 8.84 -13.31 -2.25
N GLU A 255 9.66 -14.35 -2.48
CA GLU A 255 10.54 -14.38 -3.64
C GLU A 255 9.72 -14.45 -4.93
N THR A 256 9.96 -13.52 -5.84
CA THR A 256 9.46 -13.56 -7.20
C THR A 256 10.56 -13.92 -8.20
N ARG A 257 10.19 -14.63 -9.26
CA ARG A 257 11.05 -14.95 -10.40
C ARG A 257 10.63 -14.22 -11.67
N MET A 258 9.84 -13.14 -11.51
CA MET A 258 9.45 -12.24 -12.60
C MET A 258 10.67 -11.69 -13.33
N GLY A 259 10.56 -11.57 -14.66
CA GLY A 259 11.65 -11.07 -15.51
C GLY A 259 12.87 -11.97 -15.63
N LEU A 260 12.91 -13.15 -14.98
CA LEU A 260 14.04 -14.09 -15.07
C LEU A 260 13.90 -15.12 -16.20
N ARG A 261 12.68 -15.32 -16.70
CA ARG A 261 12.43 -16.18 -17.87
C ARG A 261 12.86 -15.44 -19.14
N ARG A 262 13.47 -16.17 -20.09
CA ARG A 262 14.00 -15.60 -21.34
C ARG A 262 12.96 -14.74 -22.09
N GLU A 263 11.72 -15.20 -22.15
CA GLU A 263 10.58 -14.53 -22.78
C GLU A 263 10.19 -13.19 -22.11
N TRP A 264 10.61 -12.97 -20.87
CA TRP A 264 10.21 -11.82 -20.04
C TRP A 264 11.38 -10.91 -19.70
N MET A 265 12.59 -11.19 -20.20
CA MET A 265 13.76 -10.35 -19.88
C MET A 265 13.64 -8.93 -20.43
N GLU A 266 12.93 -8.76 -21.55
CA GLU A 266 12.69 -7.46 -22.19
C GLU A 266 11.55 -6.66 -21.54
N SER A 267 10.80 -7.26 -20.60
CA SER A 267 9.66 -6.61 -19.95
C SER A 267 10.03 -5.46 -19.01
N GLY A 268 11.31 -5.28 -18.69
CA GLY A 268 11.79 -4.25 -17.76
C GLY A 268 11.50 -4.55 -16.28
N VAL A 269 10.85 -5.67 -15.94
CA VAL A 269 10.52 -6.03 -14.55
C VAL A 269 11.55 -6.93 -13.87
N LYS A 270 12.71 -7.13 -14.51
CA LYS A 270 13.82 -7.90 -13.92
C LYS A 270 14.36 -7.16 -12.69
N ASP A 271 14.65 -7.91 -11.63
CA ASP A 271 15.20 -7.40 -10.37
C ASP A 271 14.32 -6.32 -9.68
N MET A 272 13.04 -6.29 -10.03
CA MET A 272 12.09 -5.30 -9.53
C MET A 272 11.31 -5.83 -8.32
N TRP A 273 11.15 -4.96 -7.33
CA TRP A 273 10.25 -5.19 -6.21
C TRP A 273 8.82 -4.83 -6.58
N VAL A 274 7.84 -5.49 -5.95
CA VAL A 274 6.45 -5.06 -5.98
C VAL A 274 6.00 -4.84 -4.55
N LEU A 275 5.67 -3.59 -4.22
CA LEU A 275 4.99 -3.27 -2.97
C LEU A 275 3.52 -3.52 -3.19
N GLY A 276 3.09 -4.69 -2.72
CA GLY A 276 1.69 -5.10 -2.72
C GLY A 276 0.91 -4.61 -1.52
N GLU A 277 -0.30 -5.12 -1.37
CA GLU A 277 -1.27 -4.84 -0.32
C GLU A 277 -0.65 -4.69 1.08
N PRO A 278 0.28 -5.56 1.56
CA PRO A 278 0.86 -5.40 2.90
C PRO A 278 1.61 -4.07 3.12
N PHE A 279 2.14 -3.45 2.06
CA PHE A 279 2.76 -2.12 2.14
C PHE A 279 1.73 -1.01 2.33
N PHE A 280 0.53 -1.14 1.75
CA PHE A 280 -0.51 -0.12 1.79
C PHE A 280 -1.27 -0.09 3.14
N ARG A 281 -1.16 -1.14 3.95
CA ARG A 281 -1.80 -1.21 5.27
C ARG A 281 -1.26 -0.11 6.20
N GLY A 282 -2.18 0.67 6.78
CA GLY A 282 -1.83 1.77 7.68
C GLY A 282 -1.18 2.98 6.99
N LEU A 283 -1.16 3.00 5.65
CA LEU A 283 -0.64 4.12 4.87
C LEU A 283 -1.73 4.78 4.03
N GLY A 284 -1.60 6.09 3.88
CA GLY A 284 -2.23 6.82 2.78
C GLY A 284 -1.25 6.89 1.61
N VAL A 285 -1.63 6.31 0.47
CA VAL A 285 -0.81 6.35 -0.75
C VAL A 285 -1.57 7.13 -1.82
N VAL A 286 -0.92 8.15 -2.36
CA VAL A 286 -1.44 9.04 -3.41
C VAL A 286 -0.61 8.85 -4.66
N PHE A 287 -1.29 8.81 -5.79
CA PHE A 287 -0.72 8.70 -7.11
C PHE A 287 -1.10 9.96 -7.89
N ASP A 288 -0.10 10.78 -8.20
CA ASP A 288 -0.27 12.03 -8.91
C ASP A 288 0.15 11.83 -10.37
N VAL A 289 -0.83 11.63 -11.25
CA VAL A 289 -0.57 11.38 -12.68
C VAL A 289 -0.04 12.64 -13.36
N GLY A 290 -0.53 13.82 -12.94
CA GLY A 290 -0.15 15.09 -13.55
C GLY A 290 1.31 15.46 -13.31
N GLU A 291 1.78 15.23 -12.08
CA GLU A 291 3.18 15.51 -11.69
C GLU A 291 4.09 14.28 -11.78
N GLY A 292 3.55 13.10 -12.11
CA GLY A 292 4.35 11.88 -12.26
C GLY A 292 5.03 11.43 -10.96
N ARG A 293 4.31 11.43 -9.84
CA ARG A 293 4.88 11.14 -8.50
C ARG A 293 3.94 10.34 -7.61
N VAL A 294 4.51 9.62 -6.65
CA VAL A 294 3.78 8.84 -5.63
C VAL A 294 4.06 9.43 -4.25
N GLY A 295 3.00 9.76 -3.53
CA GLY A 295 3.04 10.32 -2.18
C GLY A 295 2.63 9.28 -1.15
N VAL A 296 3.38 9.20 -0.06
CA VAL A 296 3.10 8.26 1.04
C VAL A 296 3.02 9.02 2.35
N ARG A 297 2.05 8.68 3.19
CA ARG A 297 1.94 9.16 4.56
C ARG A 297 1.52 8.05 5.51
N THR A 298 1.88 8.22 6.78
CA THR A 298 1.32 7.43 7.88
C THR A 298 0.03 8.07 8.38
N TYR A 299 -0.78 7.25 9.01
CA TYR A 299 -2.03 7.62 9.67
C TYR A 299 -1.96 7.24 11.15
#